data_AF-A0A7S2ADD3-F1
#
_entry.id   AF-A0A7S2ADD3-F1
#
_cell.length_a   1.000
_cell.length_b   1.000
_cell.length_c   1.000
_cell.angle_alpha   90.00
_cell.angle_beta   90.00
_cell.angle_gamma   90.00
#
_symmetry.space_group_name_H-M   'P 1'
#
loop_
_entity.id
_entity.type
_entity.pdbx_description
1 polymer ?
#
loop_
_entity_poly.entity_id
_entity_poly.type
_entity_poly.pdbx_seq_one_letter_code
_entity_poly.pdbx_strand_id
1 'polypeptide(L)'
;YVLLKAVRVHPREVTFWLLSADRELRCGHFSAARTLLTRALRCEPRNVKLWTEYFRLEMQVAQRRLQMSTVGFQDGPDATKEGTTVWAPARLLLRRGLRRLAARPEACAGLLSVGASCVHQAKAVGVRGGLDE
;
A
#
# COMPACT_ATOMS: atom_id res chain seq x y z
N TYR A 1 4.46 11.11 19.80
CA TYR A 1 4.29 12.41 19.13
C TYR A 1 5.59 13.11 18.70
N VAL A 2 6.78 12.68 19.13
CA VAL A 2 8.05 13.32 18.75
C VAL A 2 8.31 13.29 17.24
N LEU A 3 8.04 12.16 16.57
CA LEU A 3 8.25 12.02 15.12
C LEU A 3 7.36 12.94 14.27
N LEU A 4 6.09 13.10 14.64
CA LEU A 4 5.18 14.02 13.94
C LEU A 4 5.59 15.49 14.12
N LYS A 5 6.19 15.84 15.26
CA LYS A 5 6.78 17.17 15.45
C LYS A 5 8.01 17.33 14.56
N ALA A 6 8.89 16.32 14.48
CA ALA A 6 10.07 16.34 13.60
C ALA A 6 9.70 16.53 12.12
N VAL A 7 8.64 15.87 11.64
CA VAL A 7 8.12 16.04 10.28
C VAL A 7 7.67 17.48 9.99
N ARG A 8 7.11 18.20 10.97
CA ARG A 8 6.70 19.60 10.80
C ARG A 8 7.90 20.54 10.65
N VAL A 9 8.99 20.26 11.36
CA VAL A 9 10.22 21.05 11.30
C VAL A 9 11.00 20.73 10.03
N HIS A 10 11.07 19.45 9.63
CA HIS A 10 11.83 18.98 8.47
C HIS A 10 10.95 18.18 7.50
N PRO A 11 10.06 18.84 6.73
CA PRO A 11 9.10 18.14 5.86
C PRO A 11 9.73 17.51 4.61
N ARG A 12 10.95 17.93 4.24
CA ARG A 12 11.71 17.39 3.11
C ARG A 12 12.43 16.09 3.43
N GLU A 13 12.67 15.82 4.71
CA GLU A 13 13.40 14.65 5.13
C GLU A 13 12.48 13.42 5.15
N VAL A 14 12.72 12.50 4.21
CA VAL A 14 11.84 11.37 3.95
C VAL A 14 11.91 10.32 5.07
N THR A 15 13.04 10.20 5.77
CA THR A 15 13.19 9.23 6.86
C THR A 15 12.18 9.44 8.00
N PHE A 16 11.87 10.68 8.37
CA PHE A 16 10.89 10.95 9.42
C PHE A 16 9.46 10.55 9.02
N TRP A 17 9.11 10.70 7.74
CA TRP A 17 7.82 10.24 7.21
C TRP A 17 7.71 8.72 7.25
N LEU A 18 8.76 8.03 6.81
CA LEU A 18 8.80 6.56 6.80
C LEU A 18 8.71 6.00 8.22
N LEU A 19 9.51 6.53 9.16
CA LEU A 19 9.51 6.09 10.54
C LEU A 19 8.17 6.36 11.25
N SER A 20 7.52 7.49 10.93
CA SER A 20 6.18 7.80 11.45
C SER A 20 5.14 6.84 10.90
N ALA A 21 5.16 6.56 9.59
CA ALA A 21 4.21 5.65 8.96
C ALA A 21 4.39 4.21 9.46
N ASP A 22 5.63 3.75 9.58
CA ASP A 22 5.99 2.44 10.10
C ASP A 22 5.52 2.26 11.57
N ARG A 23 5.67 3.28 12.41
CA ARG A 23 5.12 3.26 13.77
C ARG A 23 3.60 3.08 13.77
N GLU A 24 2.88 3.84 12.93
CA GLU A 24 1.41 3.71 12.82
C GLU A 24 1.00 2.33 12.28
N LEU A 25 1.77 1.75 11.36
CA LEU A 25 1.56 0.38 10.87
C LEU A 25 1.72 -0.66 11.97
N ARG A 26 2.77 -0.54 12.82
CA ARG A 26 2.97 -1.43 13.98
C ARG A 26 1.83 -1.32 15.00
N CYS A 27 1.24 -0.13 15.15
CA CYS A 27 0.04 0.07 15.97
C CYS A 27 -1.26 -0.42 15.31
N GLY A 28 -1.23 -0.85 14.04
CA GLY A 28 -2.41 -1.28 13.29
C GLY A 28 -3.26 -0.14 12.73
N HIS A 29 -2.78 1.11 12.78
CA HIS A 29 -3.50 2.29 12.28
C HIS A 29 -3.24 2.55 10.78
N PHE A 30 -3.78 1.69 9.91
CA PHE A 30 -3.57 1.78 8.45
C PHE A 30 -4.08 3.11 7.84
N SER A 31 -5.18 3.67 8.36
CA SER A 31 -5.74 4.95 7.90
C SER A 31 -4.83 6.13 8.20
N ALA A 32 -4.23 6.16 9.40
CA ALA A 32 -3.27 7.17 9.81
C ALA A 32 -1.99 7.08 8.97
N ALA A 33 -1.45 5.86 8.80
CA ALA A 33 -0.28 5.61 7.96
C ALA A 33 -0.53 6.02 6.49
N ARG A 34 -1.71 5.72 5.93
CA ARG A 34 -2.11 6.16 4.57
C ARG A 34 -2.10 7.68 4.45
N THR A 35 -2.63 8.39 5.45
CA THR A 35 -2.67 9.85 5.47
C THR A 35 -1.27 10.45 5.57
N LEU A 36 -0.39 9.87 6.38
CA LEU A 36 1.00 10.29 6.51
C LEU A 36 1.78 10.11 5.20
N LEU A 37 1.69 8.94 4.57
CA LEU A 37 2.37 8.67 3.30
C LEU A 37 1.80 9.52 2.16
N THR A 38 0.48 9.77 2.14
CA THR A 38 -0.11 10.70 1.16
C THR A 38 0.42 12.11 1.31
N ARG A 39 0.61 12.59 2.55
CA ARG A 39 1.24 13.90 2.81
C ARG A 39 2.70 13.91 2.38
N ALA A 40 3.45 12.87 2.73
CA ALA A 40 4.85 12.73 2.31
C ALA A 40 5.01 12.77 0.78
N LEU A 41 4.12 12.11 0.04
CA LEU A 41 4.09 12.12 -1.44
C LEU A 41 3.67 13.46 -2.05
N ARG A 42 3.02 14.36 -1.29
CA ARG A 42 2.78 15.74 -1.72
C ARG A 42 4.05 16.58 -1.60
N CYS A 43 4.85 16.33 -0.55
CA CYS A 43 6.13 17.02 -0.34
C CYS A 43 7.19 16.53 -1.33
N GLU A 44 7.38 15.21 -1.44
CA GLU A 44 8.41 14.62 -2.30
C GLU A 44 7.83 13.50 -3.18
N PRO A 45 7.19 13.84 -4.32
CA PRO A 45 6.52 12.88 -5.18
C PRO A 45 7.48 11.98 -5.98
N ARG A 46 8.79 12.28 -5.98
CA ARG A 46 9.81 11.56 -6.76
C ARG A 46 10.58 10.54 -5.94
N ASN A 47 10.35 10.44 -4.64
CA ASN A 47 11.09 9.49 -3.80
C ASN A 47 10.49 8.08 -3.92
N VAL A 48 11.31 7.14 -4.39
CA VAL A 48 10.95 5.74 -4.59
C VAL A 48 10.54 5.06 -3.29
N LYS A 49 11.27 5.32 -2.19
CA LYS A 49 11.04 4.66 -0.90
C LYS A 49 9.63 4.97 -0.36
N LEU A 50 9.15 6.20 -0.55
CA LEU A 50 7.78 6.57 -0.19
C LEU A 50 6.73 5.82 -1.00
N TRP A 51 6.94 5.69 -2.31
CA TRP A 51 6.03 4.92 -3.17
C TRP A 51 6.02 3.44 -2.80
N THR A 52 7.19 2.87 -2.49
CA THR A 52 7.31 1.46 -2.11
C THR A 52 6.60 1.17 -0.79
N GLU A 53 6.81 1.99 0.24
CA GLU A 53 6.08 1.82 1.51
C GLU A 53 4.58 2.06 1.37
N TYR A 54 4.17 3.02 0.53
CA TYR A 54 2.75 3.27 0.29
C TYR A 54 2.07 2.10 -0.43
N PHE A 55 2.76 1.51 -1.41
CA PHE A 55 2.29 0.31 -2.07
C PHE A 55 2.21 -0.87 -1.10
N ARG A 56 3.24 -1.09 -0.26
CA ARG A 56 3.25 -2.13 0.78
C ARG A 56 2.07 -1.98 1.76
N LEU A 57 1.76 -0.75 2.18
CA LEU A 57 0.60 -0.47 3.02
C LEU A 57 -0.71 -0.90 2.37
N GLU A 58 -0.96 -0.47 1.13
CA GLU A 58 -2.20 -0.83 0.42
C GLU A 58 -2.33 -2.32 0.21
N MET A 59 -1.19 -2.99 0.00
CA MET A 59 -1.15 -4.44 -0.12
C MET A 59 -1.58 -5.15 1.16
N GLN A 60 -1.09 -4.70 2.33
CA GLN A 60 -1.50 -5.25 3.62
C GLN A 60 -2.99 -5.00 3.89
N VAL A 61 -3.51 -3.83 3.54
CA VAL A 61 -4.94 -3.50 3.69
C VAL A 61 -5.80 -4.40 2.81
N ALA A 62 -5.40 -4.59 1.56
CA ALA A 62 -6.10 -5.46 0.62
C ALA A 62 -6.04 -6.94 1.06
N GLN A 63 -4.89 -7.42 1.53
CA GLN A 63 -4.76 -8.78 2.07
C GLN A 63 -5.64 -8.98 3.31
N ARG A 64 -5.69 -8.02 4.23
CA ARG A 64 -6.57 -8.08 5.41
C ARG A 64 -8.04 -8.11 5.00
N ARG A 65 -8.43 -7.32 4.00
CA ARG A 65 -9.80 -7.35 3.45
C ARG A 65 -10.15 -8.72 2.88
N LEU A 66 -9.24 -9.35 2.14
CA LEU A 66 -9.44 -10.70 1.62
C LEU A 66 -9.55 -11.75 2.72
N GLN A 67 -8.69 -11.68 3.74
CA GLN A 67 -8.80 -12.57 4.90
C GLN A 67 -10.15 -12.40 5.60
N MET A 68 -10.64 -11.16 5.71
CA MET A 68 -11.94 -10.88 6.32
C MET A 68 -13.11 -11.35 5.45
N SER A 69 -13.01 -11.30 4.11
CA SER A 69 -14.03 -11.88 3.23
C SER A 69 -14.07 -13.41 3.30
N THR A 70 -12.92 -14.07 3.51
CA THR A 70 -12.88 -15.52 3.77
C THR A 70 -13.51 -15.89 5.11
N VAL A 71 -13.48 -14.98 6.09
CA VAL A 71 -14.18 -15.11 7.38
C VAL A 71 -15.57 -14.44 7.27
N GLY A 72 -16.41 -14.95 6.37
CA GLY A 72 -17.89 -14.82 6.39
C GLY A 72 -18.51 -13.50 6.85
N PHE A 73 -18.04 -12.33 6.39
CA PHE A 73 -18.81 -11.09 6.50
C PHE A 73 -19.66 -10.96 5.23
N GLN A 74 -20.97 -11.19 5.35
CA GLN A 74 -21.91 -10.99 4.25
C GLN A 74 -21.95 -9.50 3.92
N ASP A 75 -21.33 -9.12 2.81
CA ASP A 75 -21.56 -7.81 2.20
C ASP A 75 -22.99 -7.79 1.63
N GLY A 76 -23.73 -6.70 1.90
CA GLY A 76 -25.07 -6.48 1.38
C GLY A 76 -25.11 -6.47 -0.17
N PRO A 77 -26.31 -6.54 -0.77
CA PRO A 77 -26.55 -6.91 -2.18
C PRO A 77 -25.97 -6.01 -3.29
N ASP A 78 -25.08 -5.06 -2.98
CA ASP A 78 -24.36 -4.25 -3.97
C ASP A 78 -23.02 -4.88 -4.43
N ALA A 79 -22.70 -6.07 -3.92
CA ALA A 79 -21.48 -6.80 -4.24
C ALA A 79 -21.61 -7.61 -5.55
N THR A 80 -21.93 -6.98 -6.67
CA THR A 80 -21.94 -7.66 -8.00
C THR A 80 -20.76 -7.26 -8.91
N LYS A 81 -19.60 -6.96 -8.32
CA LYS A 81 -18.28 -6.83 -9.01
C LYS A 81 -17.14 -7.37 -8.15
N GLU A 82 -17.36 -8.54 -7.56
CA GLU A 82 -16.50 -9.17 -6.55
C GLU A 82 -15.20 -9.68 -7.20
N GLY A 83 -14.05 -9.31 -6.64
CA GLY A 83 -12.72 -9.64 -7.19
C GLY A 83 -12.00 -8.46 -7.86
N THR A 84 -12.73 -7.47 -8.41
CA THR A 84 -12.09 -6.35 -9.15
C THR A 84 -11.62 -5.20 -8.24
N THR A 85 -12.14 -5.10 -7.01
CA THR A 85 -12.05 -3.84 -6.23
C THR A 85 -11.06 -3.86 -5.06
N VAL A 86 -10.66 -5.03 -4.55
CA VAL A 86 -9.82 -5.10 -3.33
C VAL A 86 -8.41 -4.55 -3.57
N TRP A 87 -7.81 -4.88 -4.71
CA TRP A 87 -6.48 -4.44 -5.12
C TRP A 87 -6.48 -3.15 -5.96
N ALA A 88 -7.65 -2.57 -6.25
CA ALA A 88 -7.77 -1.41 -7.13
C ALA A 88 -6.94 -0.18 -6.65
N PRO A 89 -6.92 0.16 -5.34
CA PRO A 89 -6.07 1.25 -4.84
C PRO A 89 -4.59 1.00 -5.06
N ALA A 90 -4.10 -0.21 -4.75
CA ALA A 90 -2.70 -0.60 -4.96
C ALA A 90 -2.31 -0.52 -6.44
N ARG A 91 -3.17 -1.01 -7.35
CA ARG A 91 -2.95 -0.97 -8.80
C ARG A 91 -2.87 0.47 -9.33
N LEU A 92 -3.78 1.35 -8.89
CA LEU A 92 -3.79 2.76 -9.28
C LEU A 92 -2.51 3.46 -8.82
N LEU A 93 -2.07 3.16 -7.59
CA LEU A 93 -0.88 3.77 -7.01
C LEU A 93 0.41 3.28 -7.65
N LEU A 94 0.49 2.01 -8.02
CA LEU A 94 1.61 1.50 -8.82
C LEU A 94 1.68 2.22 -10.17
N ARG A 95 0.56 2.34 -10.90
CA ARG A 95 0.52 3.08 -12.18
C ARG A 95 0.85 4.55 -12.02
N ARG A 96 0.49 5.17 -10.89
CA ARG A 96 0.81 6.57 -10.59
C ARG A 96 2.29 6.74 -10.20
N GLY A 97 2.83 5.83 -9.40
CA GLY A 97 4.24 5.80 -9.00
C GLY A 97 5.14 5.60 -10.21
N LEU A 98 4.86 4.60 -11.04
CA LEU A 98 5.62 4.34 -12.27
C LEU A 98 5.62 5.53 -13.24
N ARG A 99 4.47 6.20 -13.44
CA ARG A 99 4.43 7.43 -14.27
C ARG A 99 5.25 8.57 -13.69
N ARG A 100 5.26 8.73 -12.36
CA ARG A 100 6.02 9.80 -11.68
C ARG A 100 7.51 9.50 -11.58
N LEU A 101 7.88 8.22 -11.63
CA LEU A 101 9.25 7.72 -11.54
C LEU A 101 9.83 7.34 -12.90
N ALA A 102 9.06 7.46 -14.00
CA ALA A 102 9.46 7.08 -15.35
C ALA A 102 10.77 7.72 -15.83
N ALA A 103 11.21 8.83 -15.21
CA ALA A 103 12.49 9.45 -15.47
C ALA A 103 13.71 8.69 -14.89
N ARG A 104 13.51 7.63 -14.08
CA ARG A 104 14.59 6.86 -13.42
C ARG A 104 14.31 5.34 -13.48
N PRO A 105 15.00 4.56 -14.33
CA PRO A 105 14.73 3.13 -14.48
C PRO A 105 15.03 2.31 -13.21
N GLU A 106 16.06 2.66 -12.44
CA GLU A 106 16.42 2.01 -11.17
C GLU A 106 15.31 2.11 -10.11
N ALA A 107 14.59 3.24 -10.10
CA ALA A 107 13.45 3.47 -9.21
C ALA A 107 12.27 2.55 -9.54
N CYS A 108 12.06 2.29 -10.83
CA CYS A 108 10.99 1.41 -11.31
C CYS A 108 11.28 -0.04 -10.95
N ALA A 109 12.55 -0.49 -11.01
CA ALA A 109 12.93 -1.86 -10.67
C ALA A 109 12.53 -2.25 -9.23
N GLY A 110 12.77 -1.37 -8.25
CA GLY A 110 12.39 -1.60 -6.86
C GLY A 110 10.87 -1.66 -6.62
N LEU A 111 10.10 -0.86 -7.35
CA LEU A 111 8.63 -0.93 -7.27
C LEU A 111 8.06 -2.17 -7.97
N LEU A 112 8.66 -2.55 -9.10
CA LEU A 112 8.25 -3.72 -9.86
C LEU A 112 8.58 -5.01 -9.11
N SER A 113 9.72 -5.10 -8.42
CA SER A 113 10.08 -6.28 -7.63
C SER A 113 9.11 -6.49 -6.46
N VAL A 114 8.74 -5.42 -5.76
CA VAL A 114 7.71 -5.46 -4.71
C VAL A 114 6.36 -5.82 -5.31
N GLY A 115 5.98 -5.22 -6.45
CA GLY A 115 4.77 -5.57 -7.19
C GLY A 115 4.71 -7.04 -7.61
N ALA A 116 5.82 -7.62 -8.07
CA ALA A 116 5.91 -9.01 -8.51
C ALA A 116 5.80 -9.99 -7.33
N SER A 117 6.55 -9.77 -6.24
CA SER A 117 6.46 -10.56 -5.00
C SER A 117 5.02 -10.57 -4.46
N CYS A 118 4.34 -9.42 -4.55
CA CYS A 118 2.95 -9.26 -4.17
C CYS A 118 1.97 -10.09 -5.03
N VAL A 119 2.17 -10.15 -6.35
CA VAL A 119 1.34 -10.99 -7.25
C VAL A 119 1.52 -12.48 -6.92
N HIS A 120 2.74 -12.91 -6.59
CA HIS A 120 2.99 -14.26 -6.13
C HIS A 120 2.26 -14.57 -4.82
N GLN A 121 2.28 -13.64 -3.86
CA GLN A 121 1.60 -13.80 -2.58
C GLN A 121 0.07 -13.80 -2.74
N ALA A 122 -0.48 -12.99 -3.65
CA ALA A 122 -1.91 -12.99 -3.98
C ALA A 122 -2.36 -14.29 -4.67
N LYS A 123 -1.55 -14.83 -5.60
CA LYS A 123 -1.81 -16.15 -6.21
C LYS A 123 -1.84 -17.27 -5.16
N ALA A 124 -0.93 -17.23 -4.18
CA ALA A 124 -0.91 -18.20 -3.08
C ALA A 124 -2.16 -18.15 -2.18
N VAL A 125 -2.80 -16.98 -2.06
CA VAL A 125 -4.08 -16.81 -1.35
C VAL A 125 -5.26 -17.26 -2.22
N GLY A 126 -5.28 -16.92 -3.51
CA GLY A 126 -6.32 -17.34 -4.44
C GLY A 126 -6.38 -18.86 -4.65
N VAL A 127 -5.23 -19.55 -4.63
CA VAL A 127 -5.16 -21.02 -4.74
C VAL A 127 -5.79 -21.74 -3.54
N ARG A 128 -5.89 -21.10 -2.37
CA ARG A 128 -6.59 -21.68 -1.21
C ARG A 128 -8.12 -21.54 -1.28
N GLY A 129 -8.65 -20.69 -2.16
CA GLY A 129 -10.09 -20.50 -2.33
C GLY A 129 -10.71 -21.35 -3.44
N GLY A 130 -9.96 -22.28 -4.04
CA GLY A 130 -10.39 -23.07 -5.20
C GLY A 130 -10.19 -24.57 -5.05
N LEU A 131 -10.13 -25.10 -3.83
CA LEU A 131 -9.98 -26.53 -3.55
C LEU A 131 -11.06 -27.10 -2.60
N ASP A 132 -12.18 -26.40 -2.43
CA ASP A 132 -13.31 -26.89 -1.61
C ASP A 132 -14.68 -26.69 -2.32
N GLU A 133 -14.75 -26.98 -3.63
CA GLU A 133 -16.03 -27.28 -4.32
C GLU A 133 -15.91 -28.56 -5.15
#